data_AF-A0A6L6IAS7-F1
#
_entry.id   AF-A0A6L6IAS7-F1
#
_cell.length_a   1.000
_cell.length_b   1.000
_cell.length_c   1.000
_cell.angle_alpha   90.00
_cell.angle_beta   90.00
_cell.angle_gamma   90.00
#
_symmetry.space_group_name_H-M   'P 1'
#
loop_
_entity.id
_entity.type
_entity.pdbx_description
1 polymer ?
#
loop_
_entity_poly.entity_id
_entity_poly.type
_entity_poly.pdbx_seq_one_letter_code
_entity_poly.pdbx_strand_id
1 'polypeptide(L)' 'TGEYLQLEKTATAGASCSPNGLVGRDSTGAILSCQSGTWKKIGAGDSQIVTASATAWRWPGATATCPSG' A
#
# COMPACT_ATOMS: atom_id res chain seq x y z
N THR A 1 -3.41 27.49 -15.99
CA THR A 1 -3.96 27.08 -14.69
C THR A 1 -3.75 25.59 -14.55
N GLY A 2 -2.81 25.17 -13.70
CA GLY A 2 -2.44 23.75 -13.52
C GLY A 2 -2.91 23.27 -12.16
N GLU A 3 -4.19 22.97 -12.03
CA GLU A 3 -4.79 22.54 -10.76
C GLU A 3 -4.66 21.01 -10.55
N TYR A 4 -4.47 20.25 -11.64
CA TYR A 4 -4.39 18.80 -11.62
C TYR A 4 -3.26 18.28 -12.49
N LEU A 5 -2.57 17.25 -11.99
CA LEU A 5 -1.61 16.47 -12.76
C LEU A 5 -2.30 15.23 -13.35
N GLN A 6 -2.55 15.25 -14.66
CA GLN A 6 -3.07 14.10 -15.40
C GLN A 6 -1.91 13.25 -15.91
N LEU A 7 -1.94 11.95 -15.62
CA LEU A 7 -0.99 10.99 -16.18
C LEU A 7 -1.67 10.22 -17.31
N GLU A 8 -1.15 10.37 -18.53
CA GLU A 8 -1.71 9.74 -19.74
C GLU A 8 -1.66 8.21 -19.71
N LYS A 9 -0.69 7.64 -19.00
CA LYS A 9 -0.53 6.19 -18.87
C LYS A 9 -0.94 5.70 -17.50
N THR A 10 -1.59 4.55 -17.48
CA THR A 10 -1.86 3.80 -16.27
C THR A 10 -0.76 2.78 -16.02
N ALA A 11 -0.43 2.55 -14.75
CA ALA A 11 0.46 1.50 -14.30
C ALA A 11 -0.34 0.39 -13.60
N THR A 12 0.23 -0.81 -13.56
CA THR A 12 -0.38 -1.98 -12.91
C THR A 12 0.36 -2.25 -11.60
N ALA A 13 -0.36 -2.37 -10.49
CA ALA A 13 0.23 -2.73 -9.21
C ALA A 13 0.96 -4.09 -9.32
N GLY A 14 2.15 -4.18 -8.74
CA GLY A 14 3.02 -5.36 -8.82
C GLY A 14 3.83 -5.47 -10.13
N ALA A 15 3.53 -4.68 -11.16
CA ALA A 15 4.35 -4.67 -12.37
C ALA A 15 5.70 -3.97 -12.12
N SER A 16 6.71 -4.31 -12.94
CA SER A 16 8.02 -3.70 -12.88
C SER A 16 7.97 -2.21 -13.28
N CYS A 17 8.85 -1.42 -12.66
CA CYS A 17 8.96 0.01 -12.92
C CYS A 17 10.40 0.49 -12.71
N SER A 18 10.77 1.55 -13.43
CA SER A 18 12.06 2.23 -13.27
C SER A 18 11.98 3.64 -13.85
N PRO A 19 12.63 4.65 -13.24
CA PRO A 19 13.39 4.58 -12.00
C PRO A 19 12.50 4.48 -10.75
N ASN A 20 13.09 4.08 -9.62
CA ASN A 20 12.44 4.20 -8.32
C ASN A 20 12.05 5.66 -8.06
N GLY A 21 10.87 5.88 -7.48
CA GLY A 21 10.34 7.22 -7.16
C GLY A 21 9.32 7.77 -8.17
N LEU A 22 9.03 7.05 -9.25
CA LEU A 22 7.91 7.44 -10.13
C LEU A 22 6.57 7.38 -9.38
N VAL A 23 5.69 8.34 -9.67
CA VAL A 23 4.29 8.35 -9.22
C VAL A 23 3.41 8.08 -10.43
N GLY A 24 2.42 7.21 -10.26
CA GLY A 24 1.54 6.69 -11.30
C GLY A 24 0.10 6.62 -10.83
N ARG A 25 -0.80 6.19 -11.73
CA ARG A 25 -2.16 5.78 -11.36
C ARG A 25 -2.53 4.47 -12.03
N ASP A 26 -3.41 3.68 -11.42
CA ASP A 26 -4.04 2.55 -12.10
C ASP A 26 -5.30 2.99 -12.87
N SER A 27 -5.95 2.06 -13.57
CA SER A 27 -7.18 2.32 -14.33
C SER A 27 -8.38 2.72 -13.47
N THR A 28 -8.33 2.48 -12.17
CA THR A 28 -9.35 2.87 -11.19
C THR A 28 -9.07 4.23 -10.56
N GLY A 29 -7.92 4.83 -10.87
CA GLY A 29 -7.47 6.11 -10.30
C GLY A 29 -6.71 5.96 -8.98
N ALA A 30 -6.39 4.73 -8.54
CA ALA A 30 -5.56 4.55 -7.35
C ALA A 30 -4.13 5.02 -7.62
N ILE A 31 -3.55 5.76 -6.68
CA ILE A 31 -2.18 6.26 -6.80
C ILE A 31 -1.19 5.11 -6.61
N LEU A 32 -0.23 5.02 -7.52
CA LEU A 32 0.87 4.07 -7.50
C LEU A 32 2.20 4.79 -7.28
N SER A 33 3.13 4.13 -6.60
CA SER A 33 4.52 4.58 -6.45
C SER A 33 5.47 3.47 -6.83
N CYS A 34 6.47 3.80 -7.65
CA CYS A 34 7.53 2.87 -8.00
C CYS A 34 8.51 2.75 -6.84
N GLN A 35 8.46 1.63 -6.12
CA GLN A 35 9.31 1.35 -4.98
C GLN A 35 10.02 0.02 -5.20
N SER A 36 11.35 0.03 -5.05
CA SER A 36 12.18 -1.17 -5.22
C SER A 36 11.95 -1.90 -6.56
N GLY A 37 11.71 -1.14 -7.64
CA GLY A 37 11.52 -1.66 -8.98
C GLY A 37 10.11 -2.17 -9.28
N THR A 38 9.15 -1.96 -8.37
CA THR A 38 7.76 -2.41 -8.54
C THR A 38 6.73 -1.31 -8.22
N TRP A 39 5.64 -1.28 -8.97
CA TRP A 39 4.53 -0.37 -8.69
C TRP A 39 3.75 -0.82 -7.46
N LYS A 40 3.75 -0.02 -6.40
CA LYS A 40 2.98 -0.27 -5.17
C LYS A 40 1.81 0.69 -5.05
N LYS A 41 0.66 0.21 -4.58
CA LYS A 41 -0.50 1.06 -4.26
C LYS A 41 -0.21 1.88 -3.02
N ILE A 42 -0.42 3.19 -3.11
CA ILE A 42 -0.36 4.09 -1.96
C ILE A 42 -1.71 4.03 -1.23
N GLY A 43 -1.70 3.81 0.08
CA GLY A 43 -2.91 3.75 0.92
C GLY A 43 -3.52 2.35 1.09
N ALA A 44 -3.11 1.37 0.28
CA ALA A 44 -3.29 -0.05 0.55
C ALA A 44 -1.97 -0.61 1.06
N GLY A 45 -1.55 -0.21 2.26
CA GLY A 45 -0.44 -0.89 2.93
C GLY A 45 -0.77 -2.37 3.08
N ASP A 46 0.24 -3.25 3.01
CA ASP A 46 -0.01 -4.67 3.31
C ASP A 46 -0.67 -4.75 4.69
N SER A 47 -1.70 -5.56 4.89
CA SER A 47 -2.34 -5.67 6.20
C SER A 47 -1.74 -6.84 6.95
N GLN A 48 -1.32 -6.62 8.19
CA GLN A 48 -0.83 -7.65 9.10
C GLN A 48 -1.85 -7.92 10.20
N ILE A 49 -2.03 -9.20 10.52
CA ILE A 49 -2.77 -9.62 11.71
C ILE A 49 -1.77 -9.71 12.86
N VAL A 50 -1.92 -8.85 13.86
CA VAL A 50 -1.11 -8.86 15.08
C VAL A 50 -1.89 -9.53 16.21
N THR A 51 -1.21 -10.32 17.03
CA THR A 51 -1.81 -11.00 18.19
C THR A 51 -1.14 -10.53 19.48
N ALA A 52 -1.93 -9.99 20.40
CA ALA A 52 -1.51 -9.69 21.77
C ALA A 52 -1.96 -10.81 22.70
N SER A 53 -1.08 -11.24 23.61
CA SER A 53 -1.34 -12.30 24.59
C SER A 53 -1.16 -11.78 26.02
N ALA A 54 -2.10 -12.04 26.92
CA ALA A 54 -2.01 -11.63 28.33
C ALA A 54 -2.33 -12.80 29.28
N THR A 55 -1.38 -13.15 30.15
CA THR A 55 -1.46 -14.31 31.07
C THR A 55 -2.50 -14.20 32.18
N ALA A 56 -3.01 -12.99 32.46
CA ALA A 56 -3.96 -12.75 33.54
C ALA A 56 -5.44 -12.93 33.14
N TRP A 57 -5.75 -13.15 31.85
CA TRP A 57 -7.12 -13.19 31.34
C TRP A 57 -7.58 -14.60 30.95
N ARG A 58 -8.86 -14.89 31.20
CA ARG A 58 -9.51 -16.16 30.79
C ARG A 58 -9.46 -16.38 29.27
N TRP A 59 -9.49 -15.30 28.49
CA TRP A 59 -9.18 -15.30 27.06
C TRP A 59 -7.94 -14.44 26.83
N PRO A 60 -6.75 -15.06 26.77
CA PRO A 60 -5.50 -14.33 26.78
C PRO A 60 -5.20 -13.64 25.45
N GLY A 61 -5.85 -14.02 24.34
CA GLY A 61 -5.56 -13.52 23.00
C GLY A 61 -6.46 -12.38 22.55
N ALA A 62 -5.88 -11.33 21.97
CA ALA A 62 -6.58 -10.32 21.18
C ALA A 62 -5.89 -10.17 19.81
N THR A 63 -6.66 -10.21 18.73
CA THR A 63 -6.15 -10.02 17.36
C THR A 63 -6.57 -8.67 16.81
N ALA A 64 -5.66 -7.97 16.14
CA ALA A 64 -5.95 -6.73 15.43
C ALA A 64 -5.40 -6.79 14.00
N THR A 65 -6.10 -6.15 13.06
CA THR A 65 -5.61 -5.94 11.69
C THR A 65 -5.01 -4.55 11.61
N CYS A 66 -3.71 -4.47 11.33
CA CYS A 66 -2.96 -3.22 11.25
C CYS A 66 -2.28 -3.11 9.87
N PRO A 67 -1.97 -1.91 9.37
CA PRO A 67 -1.03 -1.76 8.26
C PRO A 67 0.32 -2.38 8.64
N SER A 68 0.95 -3.09 7.71
CA SER A 68 2.38 -3.38 7.70
C SER A 68 3.10 -2.04 7.66
N GLY A 69 4.12 -1.89 8.50
CA GLY A 69 4.86 -0.64 8.68
C GLY A 69 5.19 0.10 7.38
#